data_AF-A0A552FUN9-F1
#
_entry.id   AF-A0A552FUN9-F1
#
_cell.length_a   1.000
_cell.length_b   1.000
_cell.length_c   1.000
_cell.angle_alpha   90.00
_cell.angle_beta   90.00
_cell.angle_gamma   90.00
#
_symmetry.space_group_name_H-M   'P 1'
#
loop_
_entity.id
_entity.type
_entity.pdbx_description
1 polymer ?
#
loop_
_entity_poly.entity_id
_entity_poly.type
_entity_poly.pdbx_seq_one_letter_code
_entity_poly.pdbx_strand_id
1 'polypeptide(L)' 'MNSYLLPIIPALDDILFNFAQSDDFCANLATAFGTSYDVVKATELRNQWQSRNFSQLPPIEVLSG' A
#
# COMPACT_ATOMS: atom_id res chain seq x y z
N MET A 1 19.63 -8.86 1.44
CA MET A 1 18.45 -8.68 2.34
C MET A 1 18.96 -8.23 3.70
N ASN A 2 18.54 -7.07 4.18
CA ASN A 2 18.92 -6.59 5.51
C ASN A 2 18.23 -7.48 6.57
N SER A 3 19.02 -8.16 7.40
CA SER A 3 18.56 -9.18 8.36
C SER A 3 17.56 -8.66 9.42
N TYR A 4 17.47 -7.34 9.58
CA TYR A 4 16.59 -6.66 10.54
C TYR A 4 15.10 -6.62 10.15
N LEU A 5 14.75 -6.89 8.89
CA LEU A 5 13.36 -6.81 8.44
C LEU A 5 12.59 -8.12 8.59
N LEU A 6 13.28 -9.27 8.69
CA LEU A 6 12.68 -10.61 8.72
C LEU A 6 11.61 -10.82 9.81
N PRO A 7 11.73 -10.31 11.06
CA PRO A 7 10.68 -10.45 12.06
C PRO A 7 9.50 -9.47 11.87
N ILE A 8 9.63 -8.46 11.00
CA ILE A 8 8.63 -7.40 10.80
C ILE A 8 7.73 -7.69 9.60
N ILE A 9 8.14 -8.56 8.67
CA ILE A 9 7.38 -8.85 7.44
C ILE A 9 5.94 -9.35 7.72
N PRO A 10 5.71 -10.32 8.63
CA PRO A 10 4.33 -10.73 8.94
C PRO A 10 3.47 -9.58 9.49
N ALA A 11 4.08 -8.69 10.29
CA ALA A 11 3.39 -7.53 10.83
C ALA A 11 3.09 -6.48 9.74
N LEU A 12 3.96 -6.33 8.73
CA LEU A 12 3.74 -5.40 7.64
C LEU A 12 2.55 -5.83 6.76
N ASP A 13 2.48 -7.11 6.41
CA ASP A 13 1.37 -7.63 5.61
C ASP A 13 0.03 -7.48 6.34
N ASP A 14 0.01 -7.70 7.66
CA ASP A 14 -1.17 -7.49 8.51
C ASP A 14 -1.57 -6.02 8.59
N ILE A 15 -0.60 -5.10 8.73
CA ILE A 15 -0.86 -3.65 8.76
C ILE A 15 -1.46 -3.20 7.43
N LEU A 16 -0.87 -3.59 6.30
CA LEU A 16 -1.35 -3.21 4.96
C LEU A 16 -2.72 -3.82 4.67
N PHE A 17 -2.93 -5.08 5.07
CA PHE A 17 -4.24 -5.73 4.96
C PHE A 17 -5.30 -4.95 5.76
N ASN A 18 -5.05 -4.66 7.04
CA ASN A 18 -5.99 -3.92 7.88
C ASN A 18 -6.25 -2.49 7.38
N PHE A 19 -5.20 -1.81 6.90
CA PHE A 19 -5.34 -0.49 6.29
C PHE A 19 -6.24 -0.54 5.05
N ALA A 20 -6.10 -1.56 4.19
CA ALA A 20 -6.90 -1.73 2.98
C ALA A 20 -8.37 -2.13 3.25
N GLN A 21 -8.67 -2.70 4.43
CA GLN A 21 -10.05 -2.97 4.85
C GLN A 21 -10.78 -1.70 5.29
N SER A 22 -10.07 -0.64 5.69
CA SER A 22 -10.68 0.56 6.23
C SER A 22 -11.56 1.29 5.20
N ASP A 23 -12.71 1.78 5.66
CA ASP A 23 -13.57 2.69 4.89
C ASP A 23 -12.84 4.02 4.61
N ASP A 24 -11.89 4.40 5.46
CA ASP A 24 -11.08 5.62 5.34
C ASP A 24 -9.89 5.48 4.38
N PHE A 25 -9.72 4.33 3.69
CA PHE A 25 -8.56 4.07 2.82
C PHE A 25 -8.26 5.23 1.85
N CYS A 26 -9.27 5.65 1.09
CA CYS A 26 -9.12 6.75 0.12
C CYS A 26 -8.90 8.11 0.79
N ALA A 27 -9.49 8.34 1.96
CA ALA A 27 -9.33 9.59 2.71
C ALA A 27 -7.91 9.73 3.27
N ASN A 28 -7.33 8.63 3.74
CA ASN A 28 -5.95 8.58 4.21
C ASN A 28 -4.96 8.81 3.06
N LEU A 29 -5.21 8.22 1.88
CA LEU A 29 -4.40 8.50 0.69
C LEU A 29 -4.53 9.96 0.24
N ALA A 30 -5.74 10.53 0.23
CA ALA A 30 -5.93 11.93 -0.11
C ALA A 30 -5.23 12.89 0.89
N THR A 31 -5.16 12.49 2.16
CA THR A 31 -4.44 13.26 3.19
C THR A 31 -2.93 13.23 2.97
N ALA A 32 -2.37 12.06 2.62
CA ALA A 32 -0.93 11.90 2.42
C ALA A 32 -0.43 12.46 1.08
N PHE A 33 -1.21 12.27 0.00
CA PHE A 33 -0.79 12.53 -1.37
C PHE A 33 -1.55 13.68 -2.05
N GLY A 34 -2.48 14.34 -1.34
CA GLY A 34 -3.37 15.35 -1.91
C GLY A 34 -4.46 14.73 -2.77
N THR A 35 -5.23 15.54 -3.51
CA THR A 35 -6.34 15.05 -4.36
C THR A 35 -5.90 14.62 -5.76
N SER A 36 -4.62 14.75 -6.09
CA SER A 36 -4.04 14.46 -7.41
C SER A 36 -3.48 13.04 -7.55
N TYR A 37 -3.64 12.18 -6.54
CA TYR A 37 -3.20 10.79 -6.67
C TYR A 37 -4.05 10.03 -7.69
N ASP A 38 -3.43 9.03 -8.31
CA ASP A 38 -4.11 8.16 -9.26
C ASP A 38 -5.04 7.18 -8.53
N VAL A 39 -6.34 7.44 -8.61
CA VAL A 39 -7.38 6.66 -7.94
C VAL A 39 -7.47 5.23 -8.47
N VAL A 40 -7.11 5.01 -9.74
CA VAL A 40 -7.08 3.68 -10.35
C VAL A 40 -5.94 2.87 -9.74
N LYS A 41 -4.74 3.45 -9.65
CA LYS A 41 -3.60 2.80 -8.99
C LYS A 41 -3.85 2.56 -7.50
N ALA A 42 -4.51 3.50 -6.81
CA ALA A 42 -4.89 3.32 -5.40
C ALA A 42 -5.86 2.15 -5.20
N THR A 43 -6.82 1.99 -6.12
CA THR A 43 -7.78 0.88 -6.08
C THR A 43 -7.10 -0.47 -6.33
N GLU A 44 -6.20 -0.53 -7.31
CA GLU A 44 -5.39 -1.72 -7.59
C GLU A 44 -4.55 -2.13 -6.36
N LEU A 45 -3.87 -1.14 -5.75
CA LEU A 45 -3.08 -1.35 -4.54
C LEU A 45 -3.94 -1.89 -3.38
N ARG A 46 -5.15 -1.34 -3.20
CA ARG A 46 -6.11 -1.82 -2.20
C ARG A 46 -6.45 -3.29 -2.42
N ASN A 47 -6.80 -3.69 -3.64
CA ASN A 47 -7.17 -5.07 -3.96
C ASN A 47 -6.02 -6.06 -3.68
N GLN A 48 -4.79 -5.66 -4.01
CA GLN A 48 -3.60 -6.47 -3.76
C GLN A 48 -3.32 -6.62 -2.26
N TRP A 49 -3.46 -5.56 -1.48
CA TRP A 49 -3.31 -5.62 -0.02
C TRP A 49 -4.42 -6.43 0.66
N GLN A 50 -5.67 -6.31 0.20
CA GLN A 50 -6.79 -7.12 0.70
C GLN A 50 -6.61 -8.61 0.40
N SER A 51 -6.06 -8.96 -0.75
CA SER A 51 -5.77 -10.35 -1.13
C SER A 51 -4.45 -10.88 -0.59
N ARG A 52 -3.66 -10.02 0.09
CA ARG A 52 -2.27 -10.30 0.51
C ARG A 52 -1.37 -10.78 -0.64
N ASN A 53 -1.71 -10.39 -1.87
CA ASN A 53 -0.95 -10.75 -3.05
C ASN A 53 0.01 -9.63 -3.42
N PHE A 54 1.17 -9.61 -2.76
CA PHE A 54 2.20 -8.60 -2.99
C PHE A 54 3.06 -8.89 -4.23
N SER A 55 2.87 -10.04 -4.89
CA SER A 55 3.62 -10.38 -6.12
C SER A 55 3.25 -9.49 -7.31
N GLN A 56 2.09 -8.81 -7.23
CA GLN A 56 1.55 -7.94 -8.27
C GLN A 56 1.74 -6.45 -7.97
N LEU A 57 2.44 -6.11 -6.88
CA LEU A 57 2.70 -4.70 -6.55
C LEU A 57 3.33 -4.01 -7.75
N PRO A 58 2.78 -2.86 -8.20
CA PRO A 58 3.39 -2.11 -9.27
C PRO A 58 4.83 -1.76 -8.86
N PRO A 59 5.78 -1.78 -9.81
CA PRO A 59 7.13 -1.31 -9.55
C PRO A 59 7.06 0.09 -8.91
N ILE A 60 7.71 0.25 -7.76
CA ILE A 60 7.76 1.55 -7.08
C ILE A 60 8.63 2.47 -7.93
N GLU A 61 8.02 3.48 -8.53
CA GLU A 61 8.71 4.53 -9.27
C GLU A 61 8.84 5.77 -8.39
N VAL A 62 10.07 6.22 -8.18
CA VAL A 62 10.35 7.49 -7.48
C VAL A 62 10.32 8.60 -8.53
N LEU A 63 9.31 9.47 -8.46
CA LEU A 63 9.23 10.65 -9.32
C LEU A 63 10.12 11.75 -8.73
N SER A 64 11.20 12.10 -9.43
CA SER A 64 11.99 13.28 -9.14
C SER A 64 11.23 14.51 -9.67
N GLY A 65 10.84 15.41 -8.78
CA GLY A 65 10.22 16.70 -9.12
C GLY A 65 11.17 17.69 -9.77
#